data_AF-A0A927ASA6-F1
#
_entry.id   AF-A0A927ASA6-F1
#
_cell.length_a   1.000
_cell.length_b   1.000
_cell.length_c   1.000
_cell.angle_alpha   90.00
_cell.angle_beta   90.00
_cell.angle_gamma   90.00
#
_symmetry.space_group_name_H-M   'P 1'
#
loop_
_entity.id
_entity.type
_entity.pdbx_description
1 polymer ?
#
loop_
_entity_poly.entity_id
_entity_poly.type
_entity_poly.pdbx_seq_one_letter_code
_entity_poly.pdbx_strand_id
1 'polypeptide(L)' 'MSQPFRTPASAWAPSDTLLCRCSWEAITNICKHSDATHVTMAFRESNRQLYLLVYDNGTSKKGQTPTDSAF' A
#
# COMPACT_ATOMS: atom_id res chain seq x y z
N MET A 1 -17.44 32.49 19.28
CA MET A 1 -16.09 32.00 19.64
C MET A 1 -16.14 30.48 19.63
N SER A 2 -15.70 29.86 18.53
CA SER A 2 -15.74 28.40 18.35
C SER A 2 -14.44 27.80 18.87
N GLN A 3 -14.52 26.84 19.79
CA GLN A 3 -13.34 26.16 20.33
C GLN A 3 -12.67 25.31 19.24
N PRO A 4 -11.32 25.22 19.20
CA PRO A 4 -10.63 24.32 18.29
C PRO A 4 -10.96 22.86 18.67
N PHE A 5 -11.33 22.08 17.66
CA PHE A 5 -11.62 20.66 17.77
C PHE A 5 -10.37 19.94 18.30
N ARG A 6 -10.33 19.64 19.61
CA ARG A 6 -9.28 18.82 20.21
C ARG A 6 -9.52 17.36 19.82
N THR A 7 -8.83 16.88 18.79
CA THR A 7 -8.75 15.46 18.48
C THR A 7 -8.00 14.70 19.59
N PRO A 8 -8.52 13.55 20.06
CA PRO A 8 -7.86 12.77 21.11
C PRO A 8 -6.57 12.13 20.60
N ALA A 9 -5.52 12.20 21.43
CA ALA A 9 -4.15 11.78 21.13
C ALA A 9 -3.96 10.27 20.85
N SER A 10 -5.01 9.46 20.93
CA SER A 10 -4.96 8.00 20.74
C SER A 10 -5.49 7.50 19.39
N ALA A 11 -5.96 8.38 18.50
CA ALA A 11 -6.74 7.93 17.36
C ALA A 11 -5.91 7.46 16.14
N TRP A 12 -4.67 7.91 15.95
CA TRP A 12 -3.91 7.67 14.72
C TRP A 12 -2.43 7.45 15.02
N ALA A 13 -2.06 6.24 15.45
CA ALA A 13 -0.72 5.76 15.07
C ALA A 13 -0.76 5.56 13.55
N PRO A 14 0.06 6.25 12.76
CA PRO A 14 -0.02 6.19 11.29
C PRO A 14 0.00 4.76 10.75
N SER A 15 0.71 3.87 11.44
CA SER A 15 0.86 2.45 11.18
C SER A 15 -0.43 1.63 11.24
N ASP A 16 -1.47 2.09 11.93
CA ASP A 16 -2.71 1.32 12.10
C ASP A 16 -3.75 1.56 11.01
N THR A 17 -3.52 2.55 10.15
CA THR A 17 -4.40 2.81 9.02
C THR A 17 -4.34 1.63 8.04
N LEU A 18 -5.51 1.25 7.50
CA LEU A 18 -5.61 0.19 6.49
C LEU A 18 -4.64 0.45 5.31
N LEU A 19 -4.51 1.72 4.94
CA LEU A 19 -3.61 2.17 3.87
C LEU A 19 -2.14 1.87 4.18
N CYS A 20 -1.66 2.15 5.40
CA CYS A 20 -0.29 1.83 5.80
C CYS A 20 -0.03 0.32 5.81
N ARG A 21 -0.99 -0.49 6.27
CA ARG A 21 -0.86 -1.96 6.23
C ARG A 21 -0.79 -2.48 4.80
N CYS A 22 -1.69 -2.04 3.92
CA CYS A 22 -1.68 -2.43 2.51
C CYS A 22 -0.40 -1.99 1.79
N SER A 23 0.08 -0.77 2.08
CA SER A 23 1.33 -0.26 1.51
C SER A 23 2.53 -1.10 1.94
N TRP A 24 2.59 -1.44 3.23
CA TRP A 24 3.67 -2.26 3.79
C TRP A 24 3.72 -3.65 3.16
N GLU A 25 2.57 -4.32 3.04
CA GLU A 25 2.48 -5.64 2.40
C GLU A 25 2.88 -5.58 0.92
N ALA A 26 2.44 -4.56 0.17
CA ALA A 26 2.82 -4.39 -1.23
C ALA A 26 4.35 -4.23 -1.41
N ILE A 27 4.99 -3.39 -0.60
CA ILE A 27 6.44 -3.19 -0.62
C ILE A 27 7.16 -4.47 -0.22
N THR A 28 6.67 -5.15 0.83
CA THR A 28 7.25 -6.41 1.31
C THR A 28 7.22 -7.48 0.21
N ASN A 29 6.12 -7.55 -0.55
CA ASN A 29 6.01 -8.47 -1.68
C ASN A 29 7.04 -8.16 -2.77
N ILE A 30 7.26 -6.89 -3.10
CA ILE A 30 8.30 -6.49 -4.07
C ILE A 30 9.69 -6.91 -3.55
N CYS A 31 10.03 -6.60 -2.30
CA CYS A 31 11.33 -6.96 -1.73
C CYS A 31 11.59 -8.48 -1.73
N LYS A 32 10.55 -9.28 -1.43
CA LYS A 32 10.67 -10.75 -1.40
C LYS A 32 10.71 -11.34 -2.80
N HIS A 33 9.79 -10.93 -3.67
CA HIS A 33 9.43 -11.67 -4.88
C HIS A 33 9.85 -10.98 -6.18
N SER A 34 10.25 -9.71 -6.14
CA SER A 34 10.80 -8.98 -7.29
C SER A 34 12.32 -8.83 -7.17
N ASP A 35 12.98 -8.64 -8.30
CA ASP A 35 14.36 -8.17 -8.41
C ASP A 35 14.44 -6.66 -8.72
N ALA A 36 13.36 -5.93 -8.44
CA ALA A 36 13.27 -4.49 -8.63
C ALA A 36 14.38 -3.72 -7.90
N THR A 37 14.90 -2.72 -8.59
CA THR A 37 15.85 -1.75 -8.03
C THR A 37 15.16 -0.44 -7.64
N HIS A 38 13.99 -0.20 -8.22
CA HIS A 38 13.22 1.03 -8.02
C HIS A 38 11.76 0.69 -7.80
N VAL A 39 11.17 1.36 -6.81
CA VAL A 39 9.73 1.29 -6.50
C VAL A 39 9.18 2.70 -6.53
N THR A 40 8.05 2.88 -7.22
CA THR A 40 7.30 4.14 -7.28
C THR A 40 5.97 3.97 -6.58
N MET A 41 5.67 4.87 -5.65
CA MET A 41 4.38 4.96 -4.98
C MET A 41 3.71 6.28 -5.34
N ALA A 42 2.47 6.23 -5.82
CA ALA A 42 1.73 7.41 -6.22
C ALA A 42 0.27 7.32 -5.79
N PHE A 43 -0.30 8.45 -5.35
CA PHE A 43 -1.74 8.60 -5.20
C PHE A 43 -2.33 9.15 -6.50
N ARG A 44 -3.40 8.52 -6.98
CA ARG A 44 -4.15 9.00 -8.14
C ARG A 44 -5.63 9.04 -7.79
N GLU A 45 -6.29 10.14 -8.07
CA GLU A 45 -7.74 10.23 -8.02
C GLU A 45 -8.32 9.94 -9.41
N SER A 46 -9.34 9.09 -9.48
CA SER A 46 -10.15 8.88 -10.68
C SER A 46 -11.56 8.47 -10.29
N ASN A 47 -12.59 9.01 -10.97
CA ASN A 47 -14.00 8.69 -10.69
C ASN A 47 -14.39 8.83 -9.19
N ARG A 48 -13.88 9.87 -8.51
CA ARG A 48 -14.08 10.11 -7.06
C ARG A 48 -13.57 8.98 -6.16
N GLN A 49 -12.65 8.16 -6.66
CA GLN A 49 -11.96 7.14 -5.90
C GLN A 49 -10.47 7.51 -5.82
N LEU A 50 -9.89 7.32 -4.63
CA LEU A 50 -8.46 7.50 -4.39
C LEU A 50 -7.78 6.14 -4.52
N TYR A 51 -6.83 6.05 -5.44
CA TYR A 51 -6.02 4.87 -5.68
C TYR A 51 -4.62 5.11 -5.14
N LEU A 52 -4.09 4.13 -4.38
CA LEU A 52 -2.67 3.99 -4.16
C LEU A 52 -2.12 3.07 -5.23
N LEU A 53 -1.20 3.59 -6.04
CA LEU A 53 -0.52 2.87 -7.10
C LEU A 53 0.90 2.55 -6.61
N VAL A 54 1.26 1.27 -6.66
CA VAL A 54 2.60 0.79 -6.31
C VAL A 54 3.16 0.07 -7.53
N TYR A 55 4.25 0.60 -8.07
CA TYR A 55 4.93 0.07 -9.26
C TYR A 55 6.37 -0.28 -8.92
N ASP A 56 6.86 -1.38 -9.47
CA ASP A 56 8.28 -1.72 -9.44
C ASP A 56 8.80 -1.98 -10.86
N ASN A 57 10.10 -1.80 -11.06
CA ASN A 57 10.75 -2.03 -12.35
C ASN A 57 11.37 -3.43 -12.48
N GLY A 58 11.07 -4.32 -11.54
CA GLY A 58 11.59 -5.67 -11.55
C GLY A 58 10.71 -6.63 -12.33
N THR A 59 11.14 -7.88 -12.31
CA THR A 59 10.39 -9.03 -12.81
C THR A 59 10.07 -9.94 -11.63
N SER A 60 8.96 -10.67 -11.73
CA SER A 60 8.67 -11.71 -10.75
C SER A 60 9.80 -12.74 -10.80
N LYS A 61 10.42 -13.03 -9.67
CA LYS A 61 11.33 -14.17 -9.52
C LYS A 61 10.54 -15.43 -9.91
N LYS A 62 10.81 -15.98 -11.11
CA LYS A 62 10.14 -17.17 -11.64
C LYS A 62 10.10 -18.27 -10.57
N GLY A 63 8.90 -18.69 -10.17
CA GLY A 63 8.75 -19.82 -9.24
C GLY A 63 7.47 -19.85 -8.40
N GLN A 64 6.67 -18.79 -8.37
CA GLN A 64 5.34 -18.83 -7.75
C GLN A 64 4.28 -18.86 -8.85
N THR A 65 3.94 -20.07 -9.29
CA THR A 65 2.65 -20.32 -9.93
C THR A 65 1.57 -19.81 -8.97
N PRO A 66 0.67 -18.90 -9.37
CA PRO A 66 -0.50 -18.60 -8.58
C PRO A 66 -1.31 -19.90 -8.51
N THR A 67 -1.37 -20.54 -7.36
CA THR A 67 -2.43 -21.51 -7.09
C THR A 67 -3.71 -20.69 -6.95
N ASP A 68 -4.38 -20.48 -8.09
CA ASP A 68 -5.80 -20.15 -8.14
C ASP A 68 -6.57 -21.27 -7.44
N SER A 69 -6.82 -21.10 -6.14
CA SER A 69 -7.96 -21.76 -5.50
C SER A 69 -9.20 -20.97 -5.90
N ALA A 70 -9.79 -21.40 -7.00
CA ALA A 70 -11.11 -20.96 -7.45
C ALA A 70 -12.19 -21.40 -6.44
N PHE A 71 -13.07 -20.44 -6.12
CA PHE A 71 -14.35 -20.54 -5.39
C PHE A 71 -14.32 -20.84 -3.88
#